data_AF-G7M874-F1
#
_entry.id   AF-G7M874-F1
#
_cell.length_a   1.000
_cell.length_b   1.000
_cell.length_c   1.000
_cell.angle_alpha   90.00
_cell.angle_beta   90.00
_cell.angle_gamma   90.00
#
_symmetry.space_group_name_H-M   'P 1'
#
loop_
_entity.id
_entity.type
_entity.pdbx_description
1 polymer ?
#
loop_
_entity_poly.entity_id
_entity_poly.type
_entity_poly.pdbx_seq_one_letter_code
_entity_poly.pdbx_strand_id
1 'polypeptide(L)'
;MNFVSIDFETANEKRNSPCSIGIVVIENGKMIEKVHYLIKPKEMRFMPINIGIHGIRPSTVRDELEFDKVWEKIKHYFNDNLVIAHNASFDISVLRNTLELYNIKAPSFQYICTMKLSRNFYSELDNARLNTVNKFLGFEFKHHDALADAIACANILINIAEELGTKDINEISIMTGVTLGSVDKNGYIPSSTKGRIISRSIRCPSKKNEETGKYLNYINFENEVVVFTGGLASMTRDEAIGLVKKLGGAVGSSVTKKTTCLITNTKEVYDLTREEMSNKLKKTMDLKKKGQDIRILNEEEFLKLCFN
;
A
#
# COMPACT_ATOMS: atom_id res chain seq x y z
N MET A 1 -18.38 19.89 -0.57
CA MET A 1 -17.37 19.59 -1.60
C MET A 1 -17.82 18.35 -2.31
N ASN A 2 -17.72 18.34 -3.64
CA ASN A 2 -18.11 17.22 -4.49
C ASN A 2 -16.88 16.70 -5.22
N PHE A 3 -16.65 15.40 -5.20
CA PHE A 3 -15.51 14.78 -5.87
C PHE A 3 -15.69 13.27 -6.01
N VAL A 4 -14.85 12.67 -6.85
CA VAL A 4 -14.75 11.23 -7.04
C VAL A 4 -13.38 10.76 -6.56
N SER A 5 -13.35 9.77 -5.68
CA SER A 5 -12.11 9.10 -5.27
C SER A 5 -11.96 7.79 -6.04
N ILE A 6 -10.77 7.53 -6.57
CA ILE A 6 -10.46 6.31 -7.32
C ILE A 6 -9.22 5.62 -6.76
N ASP A 7 -9.16 4.31 -6.97
CA ASP A 7 -7.98 3.49 -6.75
C ASP A 7 -7.99 2.31 -7.73
N PHE A 8 -6.83 1.99 -8.31
CA PHE A 8 -6.65 0.86 -9.22
C PHE A 8 -5.73 -0.20 -8.63
N GLU A 9 -6.08 -1.46 -8.88
CA GLU A 9 -5.15 -2.58 -8.76
C GLU A 9 -4.71 -3.04 -10.16
N THR A 10 -3.44 -3.42 -10.30
CA THR A 10 -2.89 -3.89 -11.59
C THR A 10 -2.45 -5.35 -11.52
N ALA A 11 -2.66 -6.09 -12.61
CA ALA A 11 -2.26 -7.49 -12.71
C ALA A 11 -0.73 -7.66 -12.73
N ASN A 12 -0.01 -6.69 -13.31
CA ASN A 12 1.43 -6.73 -13.45
C ASN A 12 2.06 -5.33 -13.41
N GLU A 13 3.34 -5.21 -13.77
CA GLU A 13 4.10 -3.95 -13.73
C GLU A 13 3.63 -2.90 -14.74
N LYS A 14 2.88 -3.29 -15.77
CA LYS A 14 2.42 -2.38 -16.82
C LYS A 14 1.24 -1.55 -16.34
N ARG A 15 1.28 -0.25 -16.63
CA ARG A 15 0.19 0.69 -16.31
C ARG A 15 -1.10 0.43 -17.09
N ASN A 16 -1.07 -0.35 -18.16
CA ASN A 16 -2.26 -0.71 -18.92
C ASN A 16 -2.82 -2.10 -18.56
N SER A 17 -2.54 -2.59 -17.34
CA SER A 17 -2.99 -3.91 -16.86
C SER A 17 -3.97 -3.86 -15.66
N PRO A 18 -4.92 -2.91 -15.58
CA PRO A 18 -5.82 -2.86 -14.43
C PRO A 18 -6.63 -4.17 -14.31
N CYS A 19 -6.74 -4.68 -13.09
CA CYS A 19 -7.51 -5.87 -12.73
C CYS A 19 -8.62 -5.59 -11.71
N SER A 20 -8.60 -4.42 -11.07
CA SER A 20 -9.72 -3.89 -10.28
C SER A 20 -9.71 -2.37 -10.28
N ILE A 21 -10.89 -1.77 -10.09
CA ILE A 21 -11.06 -0.35 -9.80
C ILE A 21 -12.09 -0.17 -8.68
N GLY A 22 -11.75 0.65 -7.70
CA GLY A 22 -12.66 1.19 -6.71
C GLY A 22 -12.98 2.65 -7.02
N ILE A 23 -14.25 3.03 -6.89
CA ILE A 23 -14.71 4.41 -7.07
C ILE A 23 -15.64 4.76 -5.92
N VAL A 24 -15.45 5.95 -5.35
CA VAL A 24 -16.31 6.51 -4.31
C VAL A 24 -16.74 7.91 -4.73
N VAL A 25 -18.05 8.16 -4.71
CA VAL A 25 -18.62 9.47 -5.05
C VAL A 25 -18.99 10.20 -3.76
N ILE A 26 -18.46 11.40 -3.62
CA ILE A 26 -18.74 12.30 -2.51
C ILE A 26 -19.55 13.47 -3.03
N GLU A 27 -20.71 13.71 -2.43
CA GLU A 27 -21.54 14.90 -2.66
C GLU A 27 -21.79 15.62 -1.34
N ASN A 28 -21.58 16.93 -1.33
CA ASN A 28 -21.74 17.78 -0.15
C ASN A 28 -20.95 17.29 1.08
N GLY A 29 -19.80 16.65 0.85
CA GLY A 29 -18.95 16.06 1.89
C GLY A 29 -19.45 14.71 2.43
N LYS A 30 -20.52 14.14 1.85
CA LYS A 30 -21.07 12.84 2.23
C LYS A 30 -20.83 11.83 1.11
N MET A 31 -20.54 10.61 1.51
CA MET A 31 -20.44 9.51 0.57
C MET A 31 -21.83 9.09 0.11
N ILE A 32 -22.09 9.20 -1.19
CA ILE A 32 -23.38 8.85 -1.77
C ILE A 32 -23.33 7.55 -2.57
N GLU A 33 -22.16 7.17 -3.08
CA GLU A 33 -22.02 5.99 -3.91
C GLU A 33 -20.66 5.31 -3.71
N LYS A 34 -20.67 3.98 -3.82
CA LYS A 34 -19.51 3.09 -3.80
C LYS A 34 -19.63 2.14 -4.98
N VAL A 35 -18.62 2.12 -5.84
CA VAL A 35 -18.60 1.28 -7.03
C VAL A 35 -17.30 0.50 -7.06
N HIS A 36 -17.39 -0.79 -7.38
CA HIS A 36 -16.24 -1.66 -7.53
C HIS A 36 -16.45 -2.54 -8.74
N TYR A 37 -15.41 -2.64 -9.57
CA TYR A 37 -15.37 -3.57 -10.69
C TYR A 37 -14.08 -4.35 -10.66
N LEU A 38 -14.18 -5.67 -10.75
CA LEU A 38 -13.09 -6.48 -11.26
C LEU A 38 -13.01 -6.29 -12.77
N ILE A 39 -11.78 -6.36 -13.29
CA ILE A 39 -11.49 -6.09 -14.69
C ILE A 39 -10.68 -7.27 -15.21
N LYS A 40 -11.10 -7.83 -16.34
CA LYS A 40 -10.27 -8.76 -17.11
C LYS A 40 -9.20 -7.97 -17.87
N PRO A 41 -7.91 -8.11 -17.53
CA PRO A 41 -6.85 -7.40 -18.26
C PRO A 41 -6.70 -7.99 -19.66
N LYS A 42 -6.34 -7.15 -20.64
CA LYS A 42 -6.14 -7.57 -22.04
C LYS A 42 -5.02 -8.62 -22.18
N GLU A 43 -3.98 -8.48 -21.37
CA GLU A 43 -2.94 -9.50 -21.19
C GLU A 43 -3.18 -10.22 -19.85
N MET A 44 -3.56 -11.49 -19.90
CA MET A 44 -3.83 -12.33 -18.72
C MET A 44 -2.55 -12.81 -18.00
N ARG A 45 -1.54 -11.94 -17.90
CA ARG A 45 -0.30 -12.18 -17.15
C ARG A 45 -0.36 -11.48 -15.80
N PHE A 46 -0.32 -12.25 -14.73
CA PHE A 46 -0.29 -11.74 -13.37
C PHE A 46 1.08 -11.96 -12.74
N MET A 47 1.64 -10.92 -12.13
CA MET A 47 2.87 -11.05 -11.35
C MET A 47 2.57 -11.54 -9.94
N PRO A 48 3.37 -12.48 -9.39
CA PRO A 48 3.17 -12.98 -8.03
C PRO A 48 3.14 -11.88 -6.98
N ILE A 49 3.94 -10.82 -7.16
CA ILE A 49 3.98 -9.67 -6.23
C ILE A 49 2.65 -8.92 -6.20
N ASN A 50 2.02 -8.65 -7.36
CA ASN A 50 0.71 -8.00 -7.43
C ASN A 50 -0.37 -8.87 -6.76
N ILE A 51 -0.40 -10.17 -7.08
CA ILE A 51 -1.30 -11.13 -6.41
C ILE A 51 -1.08 -11.12 -4.89
N GLY A 52 0.17 -11.07 -4.44
CA GLY A 52 0.52 -11.02 -3.03
C GLY A 52 0.04 -9.76 -2.31
N ILE A 53 -0.05 -8.64 -3.02
CA ILE A 53 -0.53 -7.35 -2.50
C ILE A 53 -2.06 -7.37 -2.35
N HIS A 54 -2.79 -7.60 -3.45
CA HIS A 54 -4.25 -7.39 -3.50
C HIS A 54 -5.08 -8.70 -3.49
N GLY A 55 -4.45 -9.87 -3.65
CA GLY A 55 -5.12 -11.18 -3.66
C GLY A 55 -5.86 -11.57 -4.96
N ILE A 56 -6.10 -10.63 -5.88
CA ILE A 56 -6.74 -10.91 -7.20
C ILE A 56 -5.90 -11.87 -8.04
N ARG A 57 -6.47 -13.04 -8.36
CA ARG A 57 -5.85 -14.08 -9.21
C ARG A 57 -6.45 -14.07 -10.62
N PRO A 58 -5.74 -14.60 -11.64
CA PRO A 58 -6.30 -14.77 -12.99
C PRO A 58 -7.66 -15.44 -13.03
N SER A 59 -7.88 -16.46 -12.20
CA SER A 59 -9.16 -17.17 -12.09
C SER A 59 -10.32 -16.29 -11.60
N THR A 60 -10.03 -15.22 -10.86
CA THR A 60 -11.01 -14.29 -10.29
C THR A 60 -11.57 -13.34 -11.34
N VAL A 61 -10.79 -13.06 -12.39
CA VAL A 61 -11.14 -12.03 -13.40
C VAL A 61 -11.35 -12.61 -14.80
N ARG A 62 -11.17 -13.92 -14.99
CA ARG A 62 -11.17 -14.54 -16.33
C ARG A 62 -12.49 -14.35 -17.09
N ASP A 63 -13.60 -14.30 -16.35
CA ASP A 63 -14.96 -14.19 -16.85
C ASP A 63 -15.55 -12.78 -16.62
N GLU A 64 -14.74 -11.86 -16.09
CA GLU A 64 -15.13 -10.46 -15.89
C GLU A 64 -15.05 -9.66 -17.18
N LEU A 65 -15.60 -8.45 -17.13
CA LEU A 65 -15.57 -7.52 -18.25
C LEU A 65 -14.15 -6.98 -18.51
N GLU A 66 -13.78 -6.86 -19.78
CA GLU A 66 -12.60 -6.07 -20.17
C GLU A 66 -12.83 -4.57 -19.92
N PHE A 67 -11.73 -3.81 -19.92
CA PHE A 67 -11.78 -2.41 -19.49
C PHE A 67 -12.67 -1.53 -20.36
N ASP A 68 -12.80 -1.77 -21.66
CA ASP A 68 -13.70 -0.98 -22.53
C ASP A 68 -15.16 -1.07 -22.09
N LYS A 69 -15.62 -2.26 -21.67
CA LYS A 69 -16.98 -2.47 -21.16
C LYS A 69 -17.16 -1.91 -19.76
N VAL A 70 -16.15 -2.03 -18.90
CA VAL A 70 -16.17 -1.38 -17.58
C VAL A 70 -16.20 0.14 -17.74
N TRP A 71 -15.41 0.68 -18.66
CA TRP A 71 -15.32 2.11 -18.95
C TRP A 71 -16.67 2.71 -19.31
N GLU A 72 -17.46 2.05 -20.16
CA GLU A 72 -18.82 2.50 -20.50
C GLU A 72 -19.71 2.70 -19.27
N LYS A 73 -19.48 1.92 -18.20
CA LYS A 73 -20.21 2.04 -16.94
C LYS A 73 -19.69 3.15 -16.04
N ILE A 74 -18.38 3.45 -16.08
CA ILE A 74 -17.74 4.37 -15.10
C ILE A 74 -17.34 5.73 -15.67
N LYS A 75 -17.33 5.92 -17.00
CA LYS A 75 -16.80 7.14 -17.64
C LYS A 75 -17.47 8.43 -17.17
N HIS A 76 -18.74 8.36 -16.77
CA HIS A 76 -19.51 9.51 -16.31
C HIS A 76 -18.96 10.11 -15.01
N TYR A 77 -18.26 9.32 -14.17
CA TYR A 77 -17.61 9.84 -12.97
C TYR A 77 -16.42 10.77 -13.27
N PHE A 78 -15.85 10.70 -14.47
CA PHE A 78 -14.65 11.44 -14.86
C PHE A 78 -14.94 12.67 -15.72
N ASN A 79 -16.20 12.96 -16.07
CA ASN A 79 -16.50 14.12 -16.92
C ASN A 79 -16.75 15.34 -16.04
N ASP A 80 -15.85 16.33 -16.14
CA ASP A 80 -15.94 17.63 -15.44
C ASP A 80 -16.04 17.55 -13.90
N ASN A 81 -15.71 16.40 -13.32
CA ASN A 81 -15.62 16.20 -11.89
C ASN A 81 -14.19 16.39 -11.38
N LEU A 82 -14.07 16.78 -10.11
CA LEU A 82 -12.81 16.66 -9.39
C LEU A 82 -12.56 15.18 -9.06
N VAL A 83 -11.44 14.64 -9.53
CA VAL A 83 -10.99 13.29 -9.19
C VAL A 83 -9.88 13.35 -8.14
N ILE A 84 -9.86 12.41 -7.21
CA ILE A 84 -8.77 12.27 -6.25
C ILE A 84 -8.26 10.84 -6.22
N ALA A 85 -6.97 10.69 -5.93
CA ALA A 85 -6.32 9.41 -5.72
C ALA A 85 -5.14 9.55 -4.76
N HIS A 86 -4.80 8.48 -4.06
CA HIS A 86 -3.66 8.45 -3.16
C HIS A 86 -2.43 8.00 -3.93
N ASN A 87 -1.41 8.87 -4.02
CA ASN A 87 -0.34 8.72 -5.02
C ASN A 87 -0.86 8.77 -6.47
N ALA A 88 -1.75 9.73 -6.76
CA ALA A 88 -2.46 9.89 -8.03
C ALA A 88 -1.63 9.75 -9.33
N SER A 89 -0.32 9.99 -9.32
CA SER A 89 0.51 9.69 -10.48
C SER A 89 0.43 8.23 -10.93
N PHE A 90 0.21 7.30 -10.01
CA PHE A 90 -0.02 5.89 -10.31
C PHE A 90 -1.39 5.71 -10.99
N ASP A 91 -2.49 6.01 -10.31
CA ASP A 91 -3.86 5.74 -10.80
C ASP A 91 -4.17 6.48 -12.10
N ILE A 92 -3.76 7.75 -12.19
CA ILE A 92 -3.94 8.54 -13.41
C ILE A 92 -3.08 7.99 -14.55
N SER A 93 -1.89 7.45 -14.27
CA SER A 93 -1.12 6.74 -15.30
C SER A 93 -1.80 5.45 -15.73
N VAL A 94 -2.40 4.70 -14.79
CA VAL A 94 -3.12 3.46 -15.10
C VAL A 94 -4.30 3.74 -16.02
N LEU A 95 -5.14 4.71 -15.64
CA LEU A 95 -6.28 5.14 -16.44
C LEU A 95 -5.85 5.57 -17.85
N ARG A 96 -4.87 6.47 -17.96
CA ARG A 96 -4.44 7.01 -19.26
C ARG A 96 -3.86 5.94 -20.20
N ASN A 97 -2.96 5.10 -19.70
CA ASN A 97 -2.34 4.03 -20.50
C ASN A 97 -3.36 2.96 -20.88
N THR A 98 -4.36 2.71 -20.04
CA THR A 98 -5.43 1.77 -20.37
C THR A 98 -6.36 2.35 -21.43
N LEU A 99 -6.77 3.62 -21.31
CA LEU A 99 -7.56 4.29 -22.35
C LEU A 99 -6.86 4.24 -23.71
N GLU A 100 -5.55 4.51 -23.75
CA GLU A 100 -4.73 4.39 -24.94
C GLU A 100 -4.71 2.96 -25.52
N LEU A 101 -4.52 1.93 -24.69
CA LEU A 101 -4.53 0.52 -25.11
C LEU A 101 -5.84 0.09 -25.78
N TYR A 102 -6.96 0.69 -25.38
CA TYR A 102 -8.29 0.41 -25.94
C TYR A 102 -8.72 1.45 -27.00
N ASN A 103 -7.86 2.38 -27.39
CA ASN A 103 -8.16 3.49 -28.32
C ASN A 103 -9.38 4.32 -27.87
N ILE A 104 -9.55 4.51 -26.56
CA ILE A 104 -10.62 5.31 -25.97
C ILE A 104 -10.11 6.74 -25.76
N LYS A 105 -10.91 7.72 -26.19
CA LYS A 105 -10.58 9.13 -25.97
C LYS A 105 -10.58 9.46 -24.48
N ALA A 106 -9.53 10.14 -24.02
CA ALA A 106 -9.44 10.58 -22.64
C ALA A 106 -10.58 11.56 -22.28
N PRO A 107 -11.20 11.40 -21.09
CA PRO A 107 -12.14 12.39 -20.58
C PRO A 107 -11.41 13.67 -20.15
N SER A 108 -12.17 14.71 -19.84
CA SER A 108 -11.65 15.98 -19.31
C SER A 108 -11.98 16.08 -17.83
N PHE A 109 -10.95 16.13 -16.98
CA PHE A 109 -11.11 16.34 -15.54
C PHE A 109 -9.89 16.95 -14.88
N GLN A 110 -10.13 17.57 -13.73
CA GLN A 110 -9.10 17.97 -12.80
C GLN A 110 -8.92 16.92 -11.72
N TYR A 111 -7.71 16.82 -11.18
CA TYR A 111 -7.47 15.90 -10.07
C TYR A 111 -6.45 16.44 -9.06
N ILE A 112 -6.46 15.87 -7.85
CA ILE A 112 -5.47 16.19 -6.82
C ILE A 112 -4.98 14.93 -6.10
N CYS A 113 -3.73 14.94 -5.65
CA CYS A 113 -3.08 13.81 -4.99
C CYS A 113 -3.17 13.92 -3.46
N THR A 114 -3.91 13.01 -2.82
CA THR A 114 -4.08 13.04 -1.36
C THR A 114 -2.78 12.72 -0.61
N MET A 115 -1.89 11.90 -1.17
CA MET A 115 -0.55 11.67 -0.58
C MET A 115 0.26 12.98 -0.46
N LYS A 116 0.18 13.86 -1.48
CA LYS A 116 0.87 15.16 -1.47
C LYS A 116 0.21 16.13 -0.49
N LEU A 117 -1.13 16.15 -0.46
CA LEU A 117 -1.90 16.92 0.52
C LEU A 117 -1.51 16.50 1.95
N SER A 118 -1.55 15.21 2.26
CA SER A 118 -1.18 14.69 3.57
C SER A 118 0.27 15.03 3.95
N ARG A 119 1.22 14.86 3.03
CA ARG A 119 2.64 15.18 3.31
C ARG A 119 2.84 16.65 3.68
N ASN A 120 2.13 17.55 3.01
CA ASN A 120 2.27 18.98 3.28
C ASN A 120 1.46 19.41 4.51
N PHE A 121 0.28 18.85 4.70
CA PHE A 121 -0.64 19.27 5.75
C PHE A 121 -0.36 18.63 7.11
N TYR A 122 -0.02 17.33 7.15
CA TYR A 122 0.28 16.59 8.38
C TYR A 122 1.80 16.46 8.58
N SER A 123 2.46 17.51 9.08
CA SER A 123 3.93 17.57 9.21
C SER A 123 4.52 16.55 10.18
N GLU A 124 3.74 16.12 11.17
CA GLU A 124 4.20 15.24 12.24
C GLU A 124 4.21 13.75 11.85
N LEU A 125 3.78 13.40 10.64
CA LEU A 125 3.80 12.02 10.16
C LEU A 125 5.14 11.69 9.49
N ASP A 126 5.74 10.56 9.89
CA ASP A 126 6.98 10.04 9.28
C ASP A 126 6.85 9.82 7.77
N ASN A 127 5.65 9.48 7.32
CA ASN A 127 5.34 9.25 5.91
C ASN A 127 3.86 9.49 5.61
N ALA A 128 3.57 9.74 4.34
CA ALA A 128 2.22 9.98 3.85
C ALA A 128 1.59 8.75 3.20
N ARG A 129 1.94 7.52 3.62
CA ARG A 129 1.29 6.30 3.09
C ARG A 129 -0.17 6.25 3.52
N LEU A 130 -1.03 5.65 2.71
CA LEU A 130 -2.48 5.64 2.90
C LEU A 130 -2.87 5.12 4.28
N ASN A 131 -2.29 3.99 4.70
CA ASN A 131 -2.50 3.37 6.00
C ASN A 131 -1.99 4.24 7.16
N THR A 132 -0.80 4.84 7.04
CA THR A 132 -0.22 5.72 8.07
C THR A 132 -1.13 6.92 8.32
N VAL A 133 -1.57 7.59 7.25
CA VAL A 133 -2.43 8.77 7.36
C VAL A 133 -3.78 8.38 7.94
N ASN A 134 -4.44 7.35 7.42
CA ASN A 134 -5.76 6.95 7.92
C ASN A 134 -5.73 6.45 9.37
N LYS A 135 -4.68 5.71 9.78
CA LYS A 135 -4.47 5.35 11.19
C LYS A 135 -4.37 6.58 12.09
N PHE A 136 -3.65 7.61 11.64
CA PHE A 136 -3.56 8.89 12.35
C PHE A 136 -4.92 9.61 12.42
N LEU A 137 -5.75 9.50 11.39
CA LEU A 137 -7.10 10.04 11.35
C LEU A 137 -8.14 9.17 12.10
N GLY A 138 -7.74 8.05 12.71
CA GLY A 138 -8.64 7.13 13.41
C GLY A 138 -9.53 6.29 12.48
N PHE A 139 -9.14 6.12 11.22
CA PHE A 139 -9.86 5.32 10.22
C PHE A 139 -9.10 4.03 9.90
N GLU A 140 -9.73 2.89 10.19
CA GLU A 140 -9.21 1.57 9.87
C GLU A 140 -9.92 1.00 8.63
N PHE A 141 -9.16 0.32 7.77
CA PHE A 141 -9.66 -0.30 6.55
C PHE A 141 -8.76 -1.46 6.14
N LYS A 142 -9.30 -2.34 5.31
CA LYS A 142 -8.53 -3.41 4.68
C LYS A 142 -7.73 -2.82 3.53
N HIS A 143 -6.41 -2.73 3.70
CA HIS A 143 -5.51 -2.20 2.67
C HIS A 143 -5.37 -3.18 1.49
N HIS A 144 -5.19 -2.65 0.27
CA HIS A 144 -5.07 -3.41 -0.99
C HIS A 144 -6.39 -4.05 -1.45
N ASP A 145 -7.48 -3.38 -1.12
CA ASP A 145 -8.79 -3.57 -1.73
C ASP A 145 -9.15 -2.25 -2.40
N ALA A 146 -9.31 -2.25 -3.73
CA ALA A 146 -9.45 -1.01 -4.50
C ALA A 146 -10.59 -0.10 -3.97
N LEU A 147 -11.72 -0.69 -3.54
CA LEU A 147 -12.81 0.11 -2.98
C LEU A 147 -12.48 0.64 -1.59
N ALA A 148 -11.88 -0.18 -0.73
CA ALA A 148 -11.47 0.25 0.61
C ALA A 148 -10.40 1.36 0.54
N ASP A 149 -9.43 1.24 -0.36
CA ASP A 149 -8.38 2.22 -0.58
C ASP A 149 -8.95 3.54 -1.15
N ALA A 150 -9.92 3.47 -2.08
CA ALA A 150 -10.65 4.65 -2.57
C ALA A 150 -11.46 5.35 -1.45
N ILE A 151 -12.08 4.59 -0.54
CA ILE A 151 -12.77 5.13 0.66
C ILE A 151 -11.77 5.83 1.58
N ALA A 152 -10.64 5.18 1.87
CA ALA A 152 -9.58 5.72 2.72
C ALA A 152 -8.94 6.99 2.11
N CYS A 153 -8.83 7.06 0.79
CA CYS A 153 -8.40 8.25 0.07
C CYS A 153 -9.42 9.41 0.23
N ALA A 154 -10.73 9.12 0.11
CA ALA A 154 -11.77 10.12 0.33
C ALA A 154 -11.78 10.64 1.77
N ASN A 155 -11.60 9.76 2.75
CA ASN A 155 -11.53 10.11 4.17
C ASN A 155 -10.43 11.15 4.46
N ILE A 156 -9.26 11.03 3.81
CA ILE A 156 -8.16 11.99 3.94
C ILE A 156 -8.60 13.38 3.51
N LEU A 157 -9.15 13.53 2.30
CA LEU A 157 -9.51 14.85 1.79
C LEU A 157 -10.64 15.49 2.63
N ILE A 158 -11.62 14.69 3.08
CA ILE A 158 -12.68 15.17 3.96
C ILE A 158 -12.10 15.73 5.26
N ASN A 159 -11.20 15.01 5.92
CA ASN A 159 -10.56 15.47 7.16
C ASN A 159 -9.73 16.76 6.94
N ILE A 160 -8.98 16.84 5.84
CA ILE A 160 -8.21 18.05 5.50
C ILE A 160 -9.14 19.24 5.29
N ALA A 161 -10.23 19.05 4.55
CA ALA A 161 -11.25 20.08 4.30
C ALA A 161 -11.91 20.56 5.60
N GLU A 162 -12.24 19.64 6.50
CA GLU A 162 -12.82 19.95 7.82
C GLU A 162 -11.87 20.74 8.70
N GLU A 163 -10.59 20.35 8.79
CA GLU A 163 -9.59 21.06 9.58
C GLU A 163 -9.25 22.45 9.03
N LEU A 164 -9.29 22.61 7.70
CA LEU A 164 -9.10 23.90 7.04
C LEU A 164 -10.38 24.77 7.06
N GLY A 165 -11.54 24.20 7.42
CA GLY A 165 -12.81 24.91 7.43
C GLY A 165 -13.33 25.31 6.05
N THR A 166 -12.85 24.68 4.98
CA THR A 166 -13.23 25.01 3.58
C THR A 166 -13.70 23.79 2.80
N LYS A 167 -14.58 24.03 1.84
CA LYS A 167 -15.09 23.03 0.89
C LYS A 167 -14.63 23.29 -0.55
N ASP A 168 -13.83 24.32 -0.78
CA ASP A 168 -13.28 24.67 -2.09
C ASP A 168 -11.91 24.04 -2.28
N ILE A 169 -11.77 23.21 -3.32
CA ILE A 169 -10.51 22.55 -3.61
C ILE A 169 -9.39 23.53 -3.99
N ASN A 170 -9.72 24.67 -4.59
CA ASN A 170 -8.74 25.69 -4.96
C ASN A 170 -8.12 26.32 -3.72
N GLU A 171 -8.93 26.59 -2.71
CA GLU A 171 -8.48 27.08 -1.41
C GLU A 171 -7.60 26.04 -0.71
N ILE A 172 -8.03 24.76 -0.66
CA ILE A 172 -7.21 23.66 -0.12
C ILE A 172 -5.86 23.57 -0.85
N SER A 173 -5.86 23.67 -2.18
CA SER A 173 -4.66 23.66 -3.02
C SER A 173 -3.70 24.80 -2.64
N ILE A 174 -4.23 26.02 -2.48
CA ILE A 174 -3.45 27.20 -2.07
C ILE A 174 -2.89 27.01 -0.65
N MET A 175 -3.71 26.59 0.30
CA MET A 175 -3.32 26.47 1.71
C MET A 175 -2.27 25.38 1.94
N THR A 176 -2.37 24.27 1.22
CA THR A 176 -1.46 23.12 1.34
C THR A 176 -0.27 23.18 0.39
N GLY A 177 -0.25 24.13 -0.56
CA GLY A 177 0.80 24.23 -1.58
C GLY A 177 0.81 23.10 -2.61
N VAL A 178 -0.31 22.40 -2.77
CA VAL A 178 -0.47 21.28 -3.72
C VAL A 178 -1.31 21.72 -4.91
N THR A 179 -0.73 21.72 -6.11
CA THR A 179 -1.43 22.12 -7.33
C THR A 179 -2.35 20.99 -7.82
N LEU A 180 -3.52 21.36 -8.35
CA LEU A 180 -4.33 20.45 -9.15
C LEU A 180 -3.55 20.02 -10.41
N GLY A 181 -3.76 18.78 -10.80
CA GLY A 181 -3.42 18.27 -12.13
C GLY A 181 -4.64 18.25 -13.04
N SER A 182 -4.42 17.96 -14.31
CA SER A 182 -5.50 17.78 -15.29
C SER A 182 -5.19 16.65 -16.26
N VAL A 183 -6.26 16.06 -16.77
CA VAL A 183 -6.27 15.17 -17.94
C VAL A 183 -7.31 15.72 -18.89
N ASP A 184 -6.92 15.95 -20.14
CA ASP A 184 -7.84 16.36 -21.19
C ASP A 184 -7.38 15.80 -22.56
N LYS A 185 -8.07 16.22 -23.63
CA LYS A 185 -7.72 15.87 -25.01
C LYS A 185 -6.33 16.39 -25.45
N ASN A 186 -5.80 17.41 -24.78
CA ASN A 186 -4.57 18.10 -25.15
C ASN A 186 -3.36 17.56 -24.37
N GLY A 187 -3.59 16.82 -23.27
CA GLY A 187 -2.53 16.10 -22.58
C GLY A 187 -2.80 15.87 -21.09
N TYR A 188 -1.72 15.90 -20.32
CA TYR A 188 -1.71 15.61 -18.90
C TYR A 188 -0.80 16.56 -18.16
N ILE A 189 -1.33 17.14 -17.08
CA ILE A 189 -0.58 17.98 -16.15
C ILE A 189 -0.53 17.25 -14.80
N PRO A 190 0.66 17.02 -14.21
CA PRO A 190 0.79 16.37 -12.91
C PRO A 190 0.31 17.28 -11.77
N SER A 191 -0.46 16.74 -10.82
CA SER A 191 -0.60 17.36 -9.50
C SER A 191 0.79 17.43 -8.84
N SER A 192 1.16 18.56 -8.21
CA SER A 192 2.55 18.79 -7.77
C SER A 192 2.63 19.63 -6.48
N THR A 193 3.77 19.63 -5.80
CA THR A 193 4.02 20.41 -4.58
C THR A 193 4.82 21.68 -4.88
N LYS A 194 4.36 22.47 -5.85
CA LYS A 194 5.04 23.71 -6.28
C LYS A 194 4.62 24.95 -5.48
N GLY A 195 3.50 24.88 -4.77
CA GLY A 195 2.97 25.99 -3.99
C GLY A 195 3.68 26.15 -2.64
N ARG A 196 3.59 27.35 -2.07
CA ARG A 196 4.01 27.60 -0.69
C ARG A 196 2.96 27.00 0.26
N ILE A 197 3.42 26.28 1.28
CA ILE A 197 2.55 25.78 2.35
C ILE A 197 2.18 26.95 3.27
N ILE A 198 0.89 27.24 3.40
CA ILE A 198 0.35 28.34 4.22
C ILE A 198 -0.21 27.78 5.53
N SER A 199 -0.85 26.62 5.48
CA SER A 199 -1.50 25.98 6.63
C SER A 199 -1.02 24.55 6.82
N ARG A 200 -1.00 24.11 8.08
CA ARG A 200 -0.71 22.75 8.51
C ARG A 200 -1.73 22.35 9.56
N SER A 201 -1.95 21.05 9.68
CA SER A 201 -2.78 20.50 10.74
C SER A 201 -2.18 20.83 12.10
N ILE A 202 -3.06 21.17 13.05
CA ILE A 202 -2.72 21.30 14.46
C ILE A 202 -2.87 19.96 15.21
N ARG A 203 -3.36 18.91 14.53
CA ARG A 203 -3.44 17.57 15.12
C ARG A 203 -2.01 17.07 15.33
N CYS A 204 -1.65 16.89 16.59
CA CYS A 204 -0.49 16.09 16.93
C CYS A 204 -0.90 14.63 16.94
N PRO A 205 -0.01 13.70 16.55
CA PRO A 205 -0.19 12.30 16.88
C PRO A 205 -0.37 12.27 18.39
N SER A 206 -1.52 11.81 18.87
CA SER A 206 -1.70 11.61 20.29
C SER A 206 -0.48 10.82 20.77
N LYS A 207 0.36 11.42 21.62
CA LYS A 207 1.23 10.62 22.49
C LYS A 207 0.25 9.75 23.23
N LYS A 208 0.08 8.50 22.77
CA LYS A 208 -0.78 7.57 23.47
C LYS A 208 -0.27 7.56 24.90
N ASN A 209 -1.17 7.89 25.82
CA ASN A 209 -1.03 7.48 27.21
C ASN A 209 -0.48 6.05 27.21
N GLU A 210 0.56 5.83 27.99
CA GLU A 210 1.23 4.55 28.23
C GLU A 210 0.31 3.48 28.86
N GLU A 211 -1.00 3.69 28.94
CA GLU A 211 -1.94 2.76 29.54
C GLU A 211 -3.11 2.46 28.62
N THR A 212 -2.94 1.45 27.77
CA THR A 212 -3.92 0.39 27.48
C THR A 212 -3.26 -0.63 26.54
N GLY A 213 -2.12 -1.15 27.00
CA GLY A 213 -1.57 -2.40 26.50
C GLY A 213 -2.44 -3.55 27.01
N LYS A 214 -3.43 -3.95 26.23
CA LYS A 214 -4.01 -5.30 26.32
C LYS A 214 -4.11 -5.91 24.92
N TYR A 215 -3.11 -6.75 24.65
CA TYR A 215 -3.04 -7.83 23.68
C TYR A 215 -2.98 -7.48 22.17
N LEU A 216 -1.82 -7.00 21.74
CA LEU A 216 -1.20 -7.40 20.47
C LEU A 216 0.26 -7.72 20.79
N ASN A 217 0.70 -8.96 20.57
CA ASN A 217 2.01 -9.49 20.97
C ASN A 217 3.16 -8.85 20.16
N TYR A 218 3.58 -7.65 20.55
CA TYR A 218 4.73 -6.94 19.96
C TYR A 218 6.11 -7.49 20.37
N ILE A 219 6.19 -8.73 20.88
CA ILE A 219 7.37 -9.27 21.58
C ILE A 219 7.86 -10.60 20.96
N ASN A 220 7.42 -10.95 19.75
CA ASN A 220 7.74 -12.27 19.17
C ASN A 220 9.24 -12.51 18.88
N PHE A 221 10.08 -11.47 18.94
CA PHE A 221 11.54 -11.57 18.79
C PHE A 221 12.33 -10.84 19.89
N GLU A 222 11.72 -10.51 21.03
CA GLU A 222 12.47 -9.88 22.12
C GLU A 222 13.59 -10.81 22.62
N ASN A 223 14.80 -10.28 22.76
CA ASN A 223 16.03 -11.02 23.07
C ASN A 223 16.49 -12.04 22.00
N GLU A 224 15.84 -12.08 20.83
CA GLU A 224 16.27 -12.95 19.73
C GLU A 224 17.36 -12.28 18.88
N VAL A 225 18.40 -13.04 18.54
CA VAL A 225 19.38 -12.69 17.50
C VAL A 225 19.11 -13.54 16.27
N VAL A 226 18.44 -12.93 15.31
CA VAL A 226 17.96 -13.55 14.09
C VAL A 226 19.03 -13.53 13.00
N VAL A 227 19.19 -14.62 12.27
CA VAL A 227 20.04 -14.69 11.08
C VAL A 227 19.23 -15.20 9.91
N PHE A 228 19.31 -14.51 8.77
CA PHE A 228 18.67 -14.94 7.53
C PHE A 228 19.61 -15.76 6.65
N THR A 229 19.08 -16.81 6.04
CA THR A 229 19.71 -17.60 4.98
C THR A 229 18.75 -17.73 3.79
N GLY A 230 19.28 -17.72 2.56
CA GLY A 230 18.45 -17.68 1.35
C GLY A 230 17.75 -16.33 1.12
N GLY A 231 17.00 -16.23 0.02
CA GLY A 231 16.14 -15.08 -0.29
C GLY A 231 14.70 -15.36 0.14
N LEU A 232 14.04 -14.39 0.77
CA LEU A 232 12.62 -14.47 1.10
C LEU A 232 11.81 -14.09 -0.14
N ALA A 233 10.72 -14.80 -0.43
CA ALA A 233 9.84 -14.52 -1.56
C ALA A 233 8.89 -13.35 -1.30
N SER A 234 8.54 -13.10 -0.04
CA SER A 234 7.53 -12.15 0.42
C SER A 234 8.05 -10.73 0.66
N MET A 235 9.34 -10.58 0.91
CA MET A 235 9.93 -9.28 1.22
C MET A 235 11.44 -9.25 0.96
N THR A 236 11.97 -8.06 0.77
CA THR A 236 13.42 -7.84 0.69
C THR A 236 14.11 -8.11 2.02
N ARG A 237 15.42 -8.31 1.98
CA ARG A 237 16.23 -8.50 3.20
C ARG A 237 16.13 -7.31 4.15
N ASP A 238 16.10 -6.09 3.62
CA ASP A 238 16.05 -4.87 4.43
C ASP A 238 14.70 -4.69 5.13
N GLU A 239 13.60 -5.05 4.44
CA GLU A 239 12.26 -5.08 5.04
C GLU A 239 12.18 -6.11 6.16
N ALA A 240 12.70 -7.32 5.93
CA ALA A 240 12.75 -8.38 6.95
C ALA A 240 13.56 -7.96 8.18
N ILE A 241 14.71 -7.29 7.96
CA ILE A 241 15.53 -6.72 9.04
C ILE A 241 14.74 -5.66 9.81
N GLY A 242 14.04 -4.76 9.11
CA GLY A 242 13.21 -3.72 9.72
C GLY A 242 12.10 -4.31 10.59
N LEU A 243 11.49 -5.41 10.15
CA LEU A 243 10.42 -6.09 10.85
C LEU A 243 10.91 -6.76 12.14
N VAL A 244 12.01 -7.51 12.09
CA VAL A 244 12.62 -8.11 13.29
C VAL A 244 13.00 -7.05 14.32
N LYS A 245 13.61 -5.94 13.89
CA LYS A 245 13.97 -4.83 14.79
C LYS A 245 12.77 -4.18 15.46
N LYS A 246 11.67 -4.01 14.71
CA LYS A 246 10.40 -3.49 15.26
C LYS A 246 9.77 -4.42 16.29
N LEU A 247 10.03 -5.72 16.19
CA LEU A 247 9.54 -6.76 17.10
C LEU A 247 10.52 -7.08 18.25
N GLY A 248 11.51 -6.20 18.49
CA GLY A 248 12.46 -6.30 19.60
C GLY A 248 13.69 -7.17 19.36
N GLY A 249 13.86 -7.73 18.16
CA GLY A 249 14.98 -8.61 17.83
C GLY A 249 16.21 -7.90 17.24
N ALA A 250 17.37 -8.50 17.42
CA ALA A 250 18.60 -8.13 16.74
C ALA A 250 18.81 -8.99 15.48
N VAL A 251 19.52 -8.47 14.47
CA VAL A 251 19.85 -9.25 13.26
C VAL A 251 21.36 -9.39 13.10
N GLY A 252 21.83 -10.62 12.95
CA GLY A 252 23.22 -10.96 12.67
C GLY A 252 23.46 -11.24 11.19
N SER A 253 24.65 -10.87 10.68
CA SER A 253 25.08 -11.19 9.32
C SER A 253 25.49 -12.66 9.15
N SER A 254 25.91 -13.31 10.25
CA SER A 254 26.38 -14.70 10.29
C SER A 254 25.91 -15.41 11.56
N VAL A 255 25.89 -16.75 11.52
CA VAL A 255 25.51 -17.59 12.66
C VAL A 255 26.65 -17.64 13.67
N THR A 256 26.37 -17.29 14.93
CA THR A 256 27.33 -17.20 16.05
C THR A 256 26.76 -17.83 17.32
N LYS A 257 27.53 -17.84 18.42
CA LYS A 257 27.04 -18.25 19.75
C LYS A 257 25.91 -17.36 20.30
N LYS A 258 25.74 -16.16 19.76
CA LYS A 258 24.65 -15.25 20.14
C LYS A 258 23.36 -15.53 19.35
N THR A 259 23.43 -16.29 18.25
CA THR A 259 22.28 -16.56 17.38
C THR A 259 21.29 -17.46 18.07
N THR A 260 20.02 -17.05 18.10
CA THR A 260 18.91 -17.79 18.74
C THR A 260 17.84 -18.17 17.74
N CYS A 261 17.79 -17.54 16.56
CA CYS A 261 16.85 -17.88 15.50
C CYS A 261 17.49 -17.82 14.11
N LEU A 262 17.24 -18.83 13.27
CA LEU A 262 17.60 -18.86 11.86
C LEU A 262 16.31 -18.83 11.02
N ILE A 263 16.21 -17.88 10.08
CA ILE A 263 15.10 -17.83 9.12
C ILE A 263 15.59 -18.27 7.75
N THR A 264 14.84 -19.17 7.12
CA THR A 264 15.16 -19.76 5.82
C THR A 264 13.94 -19.82 4.91
N ASN A 265 14.17 -19.80 3.60
CA ASN A 265 13.14 -20.04 2.59
C ASN A 265 12.97 -21.53 2.26
N THR A 266 13.82 -22.39 2.81
CA THR A 266 13.79 -23.83 2.57
C THR A 266 12.70 -24.48 3.41
N LYS A 267 11.78 -25.21 2.75
CA LYS A 267 10.80 -26.08 3.43
C LYS A 267 11.50 -27.36 3.90
N GLU A 268 10.96 -27.99 4.94
CA GLU A 268 11.39 -29.32 5.40
C GLU A 268 12.90 -29.39 5.72
N VAL A 269 13.37 -28.41 6.48
CA VAL A 269 14.80 -28.21 6.80
C VAL A 269 15.47 -29.45 7.43
N TYR A 270 14.69 -30.30 8.10
CA TYR A 270 15.17 -31.52 8.77
C TYR A 270 15.36 -32.72 7.85
N ASP A 271 14.75 -32.70 6.65
CA ASP A 271 14.84 -33.79 5.67
C ASP A 271 15.99 -33.60 4.67
N LEU A 272 16.68 -32.46 4.75
CA LEU A 272 17.82 -32.13 3.90
C LEU A 272 19.05 -32.96 4.26
N THR A 273 19.74 -33.46 3.24
CA THR A 273 21.09 -33.97 3.39
C THR A 273 22.05 -32.83 3.73
N ARG A 274 23.19 -33.17 4.34
CA ARG A 274 24.19 -32.16 4.69
C ARG A 274 24.69 -31.41 3.46
N GLU A 275 24.71 -32.01 2.28
CA GLU A 275 25.19 -31.37 1.05
C GLU A 275 24.24 -30.28 0.54
N GLU A 276 22.94 -30.49 0.70
CA GLU A 276 21.86 -29.57 0.28
C GLU A 276 21.72 -28.34 1.19
N MET A 277 22.30 -28.38 2.40
CA MET A 277 22.21 -27.28 3.35
C MET A 277 23.14 -26.10 3.00
N SER A 278 22.63 -24.88 3.19
CA SER A 278 23.45 -23.67 3.13
C SER A 278 24.53 -23.67 4.23
N ASN A 279 25.62 -22.92 4.04
CA ASN A 279 26.68 -22.79 5.05
C ASN A 279 26.17 -22.28 6.41
N LYS A 280 25.17 -21.40 6.40
CA LYS A 280 24.53 -20.89 7.63
C LYS A 280 23.67 -21.96 8.30
N LEU A 281 22.96 -22.76 7.53
CA LEU A 281 22.15 -23.86 8.05
C LEU A 281 23.02 -24.98 8.62
N LYS A 282 24.09 -25.39 7.92
CA LYS A 282 25.11 -26.34 8.42
C LYS A 282 25.64 -25.90 9.78
N LYS A 283 26.08 -24.65 9.88
CA LYS A 283 26.61 -24.07 11.13
C LYS A 283 25.57 -24.02 12.25
N THR A 284 24.31 -23.78 11.91
CA THR A 284 23.20 -23.80 12.88
C THR A 284 22.96 -25.20 13.44
N MET A 285 22.91 -26.22 12.58
CA MET A 285 22.77 -27.62 12.99
C MET A 285 23.95 -28.08 13.86
N ASP A 286 25.18 -27.70 13.52
CA ASP A 286 26.38 -28.02 14.30
C ASP A 286 26.36 -27.35 15.70
N LEU A 287 25.84 -26.13 15.83
CA LEU A 287 25.69 -25.45 17.12
C LEU A 287 24.55 -26.05 17.96
N LYS A 288 23.43 -26.46 17.34
CA LYS A 288 22.36 -27.19 18.04
C LYS A 288 22.86 -28.52 18.61
N LYS A 289 23.68 -29.28 17.86
CA LYS A 289 24.33 -30.50 18.36
C LYS A 289 25.25 -30.25 19.57
N LYS A 290 25.81 -29.06 19.69
CA LYS A 290 26.64 -28.62 20.84
C LYS A 290 25.80 -28.09 22.01
N GLY A 291 24.47 -28.24 21.96
CA GLY A 291 23.55 -27.85 23.02
C GLY A 291 23.08 -26.40 22.97
N GLN A 292 23.38 -25.64 21.91
CA GLN A 292 22.85 -24.29 21.76
C GLN A 292 21.40 -24.35 21.28
N ASP A 293 20.50 -23.66 21.98
CA ASP A 293 19.13 -23.56 21.50
C ASP A 293 19.03 -22.52 20.38
N ILE A 294 18.65 -22.99 19.19
CA ILE A 294 18.46 -22.16 18.00
C ILE A 294 17.18 -22.60 17.32
N ARG A 295 16.18 -21.72 17.26
CA ARG A 295 14.94 -21.97 16.52
C ARG A 295 15.20 -21.82 15.02
N ILE A 296 14.63 -22.70 14.21
CA ILE A 296 14.66 -22.57 12.74
C ILE A 296 13.23 -22.30 12.30
N LEU A 297 13.04 -21.22 11.55
CA LEU A 297 11.75 -20.82 11.00
C LEU A 297 11.82 -20.82 9.49
N ASN A 298 10.78 -21.36 8.86
CA ASN A 298 10.54 -21.12 7.46
C ASN A 298 9.90 -19.73 7.25
N GLU A 299 9.81 -19.30 6.00
CA GLU A 299 9.27 -17.98 5.65
C GLU A 299 7.81 -17.78 6.09
N GLU A 300 6.96 -18.80 5.97
CA GLU A 300 5.55 -18.70 6.38
C GLU A 300 5.40 -18.54 7.90
N GLU A 301 6.19 -19.28 8.67
CA GLU A 301 6.23 -19.19 10.13
C GLU A 301 6.77 -17.84 10.59
N PHE A 302 7.80 -17.32 9.92
CA PHE A 302 8.31 -15.98 10.17
C PHE A 302 7.23 -14.92 9.96
N LEU A 303 6.49 -14.98 8.85
CA LEU A 303 5.40 -14.05 8.56
C LEU A 303 4.29 -14.13 9.60
N LYS A 304 3.88 -15.34 10.01
CA LYS A 304 2.89 -15.53 11.08
C LYS A 304 3.32 -14.88 12.39
N LEU A 305 4.60 -14.98 12.74
CA LEU A 305 5.14 -14.34 13.94
C LEU A 305 5.29 -12.82 13.80
N CYS A 306 5.33 -12.28 12.59
CA CYS A 306 5.43 -10.84 12.41
C CYS A 306 4.10 -10.12 12.33
N PHE A 307 3.03 -10.83 11.97
CA PHE A 307 1.73 -10.22 11.63
C PHE A 307 0.53 -10.76 12.43
N ASN A 308 0.74 -11.68 13.38
CA ASN A 308 -0.27 -12.12 14.36
C ASN A 308 -0.03 -11.53 15.75
#